data_AF-A0A919D666-F1
#
_entry.id   AF-A0A919D666-F1
#
_cell.length_a   1.000
_cell.length_b   1.000
_cell.length_c   1.000
_cell.angle_alpha   90.00
_cell.angle_beta   90.00
_cell.angle_gamma   90.00
#
_symmetry.space_group_name_H-M   'P 1'
#
loop_
_entity.id
_entity.type
_entity.pdbx_description
1 polymer ?
#
loop_
_entity_poly.entity_id
_entity_poly.type
_entity_poly.pdbx_seq_one_letter_code
_entity_poly.pdbx_strand_id
1 'polypeptide(L)'
;MPHTSSGAFAASGWKGTSEWLIAVGVIGALSAAMVGFLDLFAIPAGTPAFRTALVHMTLNLLVTAAYVVNFLWRHGDYADGGSVGIGRLVLSALSVAVLGVSGFLGGKLAYRYGVRVADENTQAEGYTPGRGQNATPSTV
;
A
#
# COMPACT_ATOMS: atom_id res chain seq x y z
N MET A 1 -13.06 19.11 46.97
CA MET A 1 -12.07 19.54 45.97
C MET A 1 -11.93 18.42 44.94
N PRO A 2 -12.54 18.47 43.74
CA PRO A 2 -12.34 17.42 42.74
C PRO A 2 -11.27 17.81 41.72
N HIS A 3 -10.22 16.98 41.61
CA HIS A 3 -9.20 17.06 40.58
C HIS A 3 -9.62 16.18 39.39
N THR A 4 -10.28 16.78 38.40
CA THR A 4 -10.67 16.09 37.15
C THR A 4 -9.99 16.75 35.95
N SER A 5 -8.65 16.77 35.92
CA SER A 5 -7.87 17.26 34.77
C SER A 5 -7.04 16.17 34.10
N SER A 6 -6.72 15.08 34.81
CA SER A 6 -5.87 13.99 34.30
C SER A 6 -6.52 13.20 33.15
N GLY A 7 -7.84 13.00 33.19
CA GLY A 7 -8.58 12.28 32.16
C GLY A 7 -8.78 13.08 30.86
N ALA A 8 -8.85 14.41 30.95
CA ALA A 8 -9.05 15.29 29.81
C ALA A 8 -7.77 15.42 28.95
N PHE A 9 -6.59 15.48 29.58
CA PHE A 9 -5.31 15.52 28.87
C PHE A 9 -5.05 14.21 28.12
N ALA A 10 -5.23 13.06 28.80
CA ALA A 10 -5.13 11.75 28.16
C ALA A 10 -6.14 11.63 26.99
N ALA A 11 -7.42 11.91 27.22
CA ALA A 11 -8.44 11.84 26.18
C ALA A 11 -8.18 12.79 25.00
N SER A 12 -7.67 14.00 25.24
CA SER A 12 -7.28 14.95 24.18
C SER A 12 -6.07 14.46 23.37
N GLY A 13 -5.09 13.85 24.03
CA GLY A 13 -3.92 13.24 23.39
C GLY A 13 -4.30 12.07 22.48
N TRP A 14 -5.11 11.13 22.97
CA TRP A 14 -5.58 9.97 22.18
C TRP A 14 -6.44 10.38 20.98
N LYS A 15 -7.26 11.43 21.13
CA LYS A 15 -8.08 12.00 20.04
C LYS A 15 -7.21 12.58 18.94
N GLY A 16 -6.22 13.40 19.29
CA GLY A 16 -5.27 13.98 18.33
C GLY A 16 -4.44 12.91 17.62
N THR A 17 -3.95 11.90 18.34
CA THR A 17 -3.17 10.80 17.75
C THR A 17 -3.99 9.99 16.74
N SER A 18 -5.26 9.72 17.04
CA SER A 18 -6.13 8.97 16.13
C SER A 18 -6.41 9.73 14.83
N GLU A 19 -6.60 11.05 14.91
CA GLU A 19 -6.81 11.91 13.74
C GLU A 19 -5.55 11.98 12.88
N TRP A 20 -4.38 12.15 13.50
CA TRP A 20 -3.09 12.12 12.83
C TRP A 20 -2.80 10.79 12.15
N LEU A 21 -3.13 9.66 12.79
CA LEU A 21 -2.95 8.33 12.18
C LEU A 21 -3.78 8.17 10.90
N ILE A 22 -5.02 8.69 10.89
CA ILE A 22 -5.85 8.65 9.69
C ILE A 22 -5.30 9.60 8.62
N ALA A 23 -4.90 10.82 9.00
CA ALA A 23 -4.34 11.79 8.06
C ALA A 23 -3.06 11.28 7.39
N VAL A 24 -2.12 10.73 8.16
CA VAL A 24 -0.88 10.12 7.65
C VAL A 24 -1.20 8.90 6.78
N GLY A 25 -2.17 8.07 7.18
CA GLY A 25 -2.65 6.95 6.37
C GLY A 25 -3.17 7.38 5.00
N VAL A 26 -3.98 8.45 4.95
CA VAL A 26 -4.50 9.03 3.71
C VAL A 26 -3.37 9.56 2.82
N ILE A 27 -2.42 10.32 3.38
CA ILE A 27 -1.28 10.86 2.64
C ILE A 27 -0.42 9.73 2.07
N GLY A 28 -0.14 8.69 2.87
CA GLY A 28 0.60 7.51 2.44
C GLY A 28 -0.11 6.75 1.31
N ALA A 29 -1.43 6.58 1.41
CA ALA A 29 -2.24 5.93 0.38
C ALA A 29 -2.22 6.71 -0.94
N LEU A 30 -2.37 8.04 -0.90
CA LEU A 30 -2.28 8.90 -2.08
C LEU A 30 -0.90 8.83 -2.74
N SER A 31 0.16 8.86 -1.93
CA SER A 31 1.54 8.77 -2.42
C SER A 31 1.79 7.43 -3.11
N ALA A 32 1.35 6.32 -2.50
CA ALA A 32 1.44 4.99 -3.08
C ALA A 32 0.63 4.86 -4.38
N ALA A 33 -0.57 5.44 -4.42
CA ALA A 33 -1.41 5.44 -5.62
C ALA A 33 -0.75 6.20 -6.78
N MET A 34 -0.12 7.35 -6.52
CA MET A 34 0.62 8.10 -7.54
C MET A 34 1.80 7.29 -8.09
N VAL A 35 2.61 6.69 -7.20
CA VAL A 35 3.77 5.90 -7.62
C VAL A 35 3.36 4.69 -8.46
N GLY A 36 2.36 3.93 -8.01
CA GLY A 36 1.90 2.77 -8.79
C GLY A 36 1.13 3.16 -10.07
N PHE A 37 0.54 4.34 -10.14
CA PHE A 37 -0.04 4.87 -11.38
C PHE A 37 1.06 5.21 -12.40
N LEU A 38 2.18 5.77 -11.95
CA LEU A 38 3.34 5.97 -12.83
C LEU A 38 3.91 4.65 -13.33
N ASP A 39 3.84 3.60 -12.50
CA ASP A 39 4.32 2.26 -12.85
C ASP A 39 3.49 1.56 -13.94
N LEU A 40 2.21 1.92 -14.09
CA LEU A 40 1.35 1.43 -15.19
C LEU A 40 1.91 1.79 -16.56
N PHE A 41 2.57 2.94 -16.71
CA PHE A 41 3.16 3.37 -17.98
C PHE A 41 4.39 2.55 -18.36
N ALA A 42 5.06 1.92 -17.40
CA ALA A 42 6.18 1.03 -17.66
C ALA A 42 5.74 -0.38 -18.11
N ILE A 43 4.46 -0.74 -17.92
CA ILE A 43 3.93 -2.08 -18.24
C ILE A 43 3.30 -2.06 -19.65
N PRO A 44 3.74 -2.93 -20.58
CA PRO A 44 3.14 -3.02 -21.91
C PRO A 44 1.65 -3.34 -21.88
N ALA A 45 0.85 -2.52 -22.56
CA ALA A 45 -0.60 -2.69 -22.68
C ALA A 45 -0.97 -4.01 -23.38
N GLY A 46 -2.13 -4.58 -23.03
CA GLY A 46 -2.64 -5.82 -23.62
C GLY A 46 -2.11 -7.11 -22.98
N THR A 47 -1.21 -7.02 -22.01
CA THR A 47 -0.69 -8.19 -21.28
C THR A 47 -1.58 -8.58 -20.09
N PRO A 48 -1.58 -9.85 -19.64
CA PRO A 48 -2.25 -10.25 -18.40
C PRO A 48 -1.68 -9.54 -17.15
N ALA A 49 -0.40 -9.14 -17.19
CA ALA A 49 0.21 -8.30 -16.16
C ALA A 49 -0.42 -6.90 -16.13
N PHE A 50 -0.65 -6.27 -17.30
CA PHE A 50 -1.32 -4.97 -17.39
C PHE A 50 -2.76 -5.01 -16.85
N ARG A 51 -3.53 -6.06 -17.16
CA ARG A 51 -4.89 -6.24 -16.59
C ARG A 51 -4.84 -6.35 -15.07
N THR A 52 -3.87 -7.09 -14.54
CA THR A 52 -3.65 -7.26 -13.10
C THR A 52 -3.26 -5.92 -12.45
N ALA A 53 -2.40 -5.13 -13.09
CA ALA A 53 -2.00 -3.79 -12.65
C ALA A 53 -3.17 -2.80 -12.65
N LEU A 54 -4.03 -2.82 -13.68
CA LEU A 54 -5.23 -1.98 -13.73
C LEU A 54 -6.24 -2.31 -12.64
N VAL A 55 -6.49 -3.62 -12.39
CA VAL A 55 -7.38 -4.04 -11.30
C VAL A 55 -6.78 -3.64 -9.96
N HIS A 56 -5.48 -3.84 -9.75
CA HIS A 56 -4.78 -3.42 -8.54
C HIS A 56 -4.92 -1.92 -8.30
N MET A 57 -4.68 -1.09 -9.32
CA MET A 57 -4.82 0.36 -9.22
C MET A 57 -6.24 0.78 -8.91
N THR A 58 -7.22 0.24 -9.63
CA THR A 58 -8.64 0.55 -9.39
C THR A 58 -9.05 0.22 -7.95
N LEU A 59 -8.66 -0.94 -7.42
CA LEU A 59 -8.97 -1.33 -6.04
C LEU A 59 -8.32 -0.37 -5.02
N ASN A 60 -7.06 0.01 -5.20
CA ASN A 60 -6.40 0.96 -4.30
C ASN A 60 -7.03 2.36 -4.35
N LEU A 61 -7.41 2.86 -5.53
CA LEU A 61 -8.10 4.14 -5.63
C LEU A 61 -9.46 4.11 -4.92
N LEU A 62 -10.24 3.03 -5.09
CA LEU A 62 -11.52 2.87 -4.40
C LEU A 62 -11.36 2.80 -2.88
N VAL A 63 -10.37 2.03 -2.39
CA VAL A 63 -10.06 1.96 -0.95
C VAL A 63 -9.63 3.32 -0.41
N THR A 64 -8.76 4.02 -1.13
CA THR A 64 -8.29 5.35 -0.74
C THR A 64 -9.44 6.35 -0.68
N ALA A 65 -10.31 6.37 -1.70
CA ALA A 65 -11.51 7.20 -1.73
C ALA A 65 -12.46 6.87 -0.57
N ALA A 66 -12.71 5.58 -0.30
CA ALA A 66 -13.54 5.15 0.83
C ALA A 66 -12.95 5.61 2.17
N TYR A 67 -11.63 5.54 2.34
CA TYR A 67 -10.95 6.00 3.55
C TYR A 67 -11.03 7.52 3.72
N VAL A 68 -10.86 8.28 2.64
CA VAL A 68 -11.02 9.74 2.62
C VAL A 68 -12.46 10.12 2.97
N VAL A 69 -13.45 9.48 2.36
CA VAL A 69 -14.88 9.72 2.65
C VAL A 69 -15.17 9.40 4.11
N ASN A 70 -14.67 8.27 4.63
CA ASN A 70 -14.83 7.91 6.04
C ASN A 70 -14.17 8.94 6.97
N PHE A 71 -13.01 9.47 6.61
CA PHE A 71 -12.33 10.53 7.37
C PHE A 71 -13.11 11.84 7.36
N LEU A 72 -13.53 12.32 6.19
CA LEU A 72 -14.30 13.57 6.05
C LEU A 72 -15.65 13.49 6.76
N TRP A 73 -16.35 12.36 6.64
CA TRP A 73 -17.61 12.13 7.35
C TRP A 73 -17.38 12.12 8.86
N ARG A 74 -16.30 11.50 9.31
CA ARG A 74 -15.94 11.48 10.73
C ARG A 74 -15.55 12.87 11.24
N HIS A 75 -14.83 13.66 10.46
CA HIS A 75 -14.44 15.03 10.83
C HIS A 75 -15.65 16.00 10.87
N GLY A 76 -16.67 15.77 10.03
CA GLY A 76 -17.93 16.55 10.04
C GLY A 76 -18.82 16.27 11.26
N ASP A 77 -18.90 15.02 11.73
CA ASP A 77 -19.73 14.62 12.88
C ASP A 77 -19.02 14.75 14.24
N TYR A 78 -17.82 15.35 14.29
CA TYR A 78 -17.10 15.58 15.54
C TYR A 78 -17.77 16.60 16.48
N ALA A 79 -18.86 17.25 16.06
CA ALA A 79 -19.66 18.13 16.90
C ALA A 79 -20.58 17.39 17.90
N ASP A 80 -21.02 16.16 17.60
CA ASP A 80 -22.17 15.56 18.30
C ASP A 80 -21.85 14.41 19.27
N GLY A 81 -20.59 14.01 19.43
CA GLY A 81 -20.18 13.08 20.50
C GLY A 81 -20.81 11.67 20.47
N GLY A 82 -21.45 11.29 19.35
CA GLY A 82 -22.13 10.01 19.19
C GLY A 82 -21.17 8.82 18.95
N SER A 83 -21.59 7.64 19.42
CA SER A 83 -20.95 6.34 19.17
C SER A 83 -20.60 6.14 17.69
N VAL A 84 -19.45 5.53 17.38
CA VAL A 84 -19.05 5.19 16.01
C VAL A 84 -20.07 4.21 15.44
N GLY A 85 -20.98 4.73 14.60
CA GLY A 85 -22.06 3.94 14.02
C GLY A 85 -21.52 2.73 13.26
N ILE A 86 -22.20 1.58 13.38
CA ILE A 86 -21.84 0.29 12.76
C ILE A 86 -21.47 0.43 11.28
N GLY A 87 -22.13 1.32 10.53
CA GLY A 87 -21.81 1.58 9.12
C GLY A 87 -20.35 2.00 8.86
N ARG A 88 -19.73 2.77 9.76
CA ARG A 88 -18.32 3.20 9.64
C ARG A 88 -17.36 2.05 9.87
N LEU A 89 -17.67 1.19 10.84
CA LEU A 89 -16.89 -0.02 11.12
C LEU A 89 -16.97 -1.00 9.95
N VAL A 90 -18.16 -1.18 9.38
CA VAL A 90 -18.37 -2.03 8.20
C VAL A 90 -17.60 -1.49 7.00
N LEU A 91 -17.67 -0.18 6.73
CA LEU A 91 -16.92 0.44 5.63
C LEU A 91 -15.39 0.29 5.81
N SER A 92 -14.89 0.46 7.03
CA SER A 92 -13.48 0.25 7.35
C SER A 92 -13.07 -1.21 7.17
N ALA A 93 -13.88 -2.16 7.65
CA ALA A 93 -13.61 -3.58 7.52
C ALA A 93 -13.59 -4.01 6.05
N LEU A 94 -14.56 -3.54 5.25
CA LEU A 94 -14.59 -3.76 3.81
C LEU A 94 -13.36 -3.16 3.12
N SER A 95 -12.97 -1.93 3.49
CA SER A 95 -11.78 -1.28 2.94
C SER A 95 -10.51 -2.08 3.21
N VAL A 96 -10.35 -2.62 4.42
CA VAL A 96 -9.21 -3.48 4.80
C VAL A 96 -9.24 -4.80 4.03
N ALA A 97 -10.42 -5.43 3.86
CA ALA A 97 -10.54 -6.67 3.09
C ALA A 97 -10.13 -6.45 1.62
N VAL A 98 -10.61 -5.37 1.00
CA VAL A 98 -10.26 -5.00 -0.37
C VAL A 98 -8.77 -4.66 -0.48
N LEU A 99 -8.20 -3.97 0.52
CA LEU A 99 -6.77 -3.69 0.57
C LEU A 99 -5.93 -4.98 0.63
N GLY A 100 -6.39 -6.00 1.35
CA GLY A 100 -5.75 -7.32 1.38
C GLY A 100 -5.74 -8.00 0.01
N VAL A 101 -6.88 -7.99 -0.69
CA VAL A 101 -6.98 -8.51 -2.08
C VAL A 101 -6.05 -7.73 -3.02
N SER A 102 -6.02 -6.41 -2.87
CA SER A 102 -5.13 -5.54 -3.64
C SER A 102 -3.65 -5.87 -3.39
N GLY A 103 -3.26 -6.07 -2.12
CA GLY A 103 -1.90 -6.45 -1.73
C GLY A 103 -1.46 -7.78 -2.34
N PHE A 104 -2.34 -8.79 -2.36
CA PHE A 104 -2.06 -10.07 -3.05
C PHE A 104 -1.82 -9.85 -4.55
N LEU A 105 -2.59 -8.97 -5.18
CA LEU A 105 -2.47 -8.67 -6.59
C LEU A 105 -1.17 -7.93 -6.92
N GLY A 106 -0.73 -7.02 -6.04
CA GLY A 106 0.58 -6.37 -6.10
C GLY A 106 1.73 -7.37 -5.95
N GLY A 107 1.64 -8.29 -4.98
CA GLY A 107 2.62 -9.37 -4.83
C GLY A 107 2.71 -10.27 -6.06
N LYS A 108 1.58 -10.56 -6.71
CA LYS A 108 1.57 -11.30 -7.99
C LYS A 108 2.31 -10.54 -9.10
N LEU A 109 2.18 -9.22 -9.18
CA LEU A 109 2.93 -8.40 -10.15
C LEU A 109 4.44 -8.49 -9.93
N ALA A 110 4.88 -8.37 -8.68
CA ALA A 110 6.29 -8.45 -8.32
C ALA A 110 6.85 -9.88 -8.50
N TYR A 111 6.27 -10.88 -7.85
CA TYR A 111 6.85 -12.22 -7.75
C TYR A 111 6.51 -13.14 -8.91
N ARG A 112 5.32 -13.01 -9.52
CA ARG A 112 4.89 -13.89 -10.61
C ARG A 112 5.14 -13.29 -11.99
N TYR A 113 4.93 -11.98 -12.14
CA TYR A 113 5.12 -11.30 -13.42
C TYR A 113 6.47 -10.59 -13.54
N GLY A 114 7.29 -10.55 -12.48
CA GLY A 114 8.65 -10.04 -12.53
C GLY A 114 8.74 -8.53 -12.83
N VAL A 115 7.64 -7.80 -12.66
CA VAL A 115 7.59 -6.36 -12.95
C VAL A 115 8.59 -5.66 -12.02
N ARG A 116 9.61 -5.01 -12.60
CA ARG A 116 10.72 -4.32 -11.92
C ARG A 116 11.71 -5.19 -11.13
N VAL A 117 11.75 -6.51 -11.36
CA VAL A 117 12.65 -7.42 -10.62
C VAL A 117 14.09 -7.43 -11.17
N ALA A 118 14.31 -7.07 -12.45
CA ALA A 118 15.65 -6.73 -12.94
C ALA A 118 15.58 -5.81 -14.16
N ASP A 119 16.46 -4.80 -14.18
CA ASP A 119 16.79 -4.07 -15.41
C ASP A 119 17.88 -4.80 -16.20
N GLU A 120 18.11 -4.37 -17.45
CA GLU A 120 18.97 -5.05 -18.41
C GLU A 120 20.40 -5.35 -17.92
N ASN A 121 20.99 -4.50 -17.08
CA ASN A 121 22.38 -4.68 -16.63
C ASN A 121 22.48 -5.70 -15.49
N THR A 122 21.44 -5.82 -14.67
CA THR A 122 21.42 -6.78 -13.55
C THR A 122 21.23 -8.22 -14.04
N GLN A 123 20.52 -8.40 -15.16
CA GLN A 123 20.53 -9.70 -15.86
C GLN A 123 21.91 -10.01 -16.43
N ALA A 124 22.62 -9.00 -16.95
CA ALA A 124 23.90 -9.18 -17.62
C ALA A 124 25.02 -9.72 -16.70
N GLU A 125 25.05 -9.32 -15.42
CA GLU A 125 26.05 -9.84 -14.47
C GLU A 125 25.90 -11.35 -14.19
N GLY A 126 24.68 -11.87 -14.19
CA GLY A 126 24.39 -13.30 -14.03
C GLY A 126 24.87 -14.20 -15.19
N TYR A 127 25.18 -13.63 -16.37
CA TYR A 127 25.67 -14.33 -17.57
C TYR A 127 27.19 -14.34 -17.71
N THR A 128 27.92 -13.68 -16.82
CA THR A 128 29.38 -13.70 -16.86
C THR A 128 29.83 -15.11 -16.45
N PRO A 129 30.48 -15.92 -17.32
CA PRO A 129 30.87 -17.27 -16.96
C PRO A 129 31.81 -17.23 -15.76
N GLY A 130 31.46 -17.94 -14.69
CA GLY A 130 32.36 -18.19 -13.57
C GLY A 130 33.60 -18.89 -14.10
N ARG A 131 34.67 -18.12 -14.36
CA ARG A 131 35.97 -18.65 -14.82
C ARG A 131 36.67 -19.34 -13.64
N GLY A 132 36.17 -20.51 -13.27
CA GLY A 132 36.95 -21.58 -12.64
C GLY A 132 37.40 -22.52 -13.76
N GLN A 133 38.51 -22.23 -14.43
CA GLN A 133 39.83 -22.79 -14.06
C GLN A 133 39.83 -24.32 -13.96
N ASN A 134 39.34 -24.97 -15.03
CA ASN A 134 39.88 -26.25 -15.49
C ASN A 134 41.38 -26.08 -15.77
N ALA A 135 42.21 -26.09 -14.73
CA ALA A 135 43.65 -26.20 -14.86
C ALA A 135 44.04 -27.67 -14.73
N THR A 136 43.94 -28.41 -15.82
CA THR A 136 44.65 -29.69 -15.97
C THR A 136 45.46 -29.62 -17.26
N PRO A 137 46.75 -29.22 -17.20
CA PRO A 137 47.66 -29.40 -18.32
C PRO A 137 48.00 -30.88 -18.44
N SER A 138 47.55 -31.53 -19.51
CA SER A 138 48.03 -32.85 -19.91
C SER A 138 49.42 -32.71 -20.52
N THR A 139 50.46 -33.05 -19.78
CA THR A 139 51.80 -33.27 -20.36
C THR A 139 51.93 -34.71 -20.83
N VAL A 140 52.33 -34.81 -22.09
CA VAL A 140 52.71 -35.99 -22.89
C VAL A 140 53.86 -36.77 -22.26
#